data_AF-A0A962HCR3-F1
#
_entry.id   AF-A0A962HCR3-F1
#
_cell.length_a   1.000
_cell.length_b   1.000
_cell.length_c   1.000
_cell.angle_alpha   90.00
_cell.angle_beta   90.00
_cell.angle_gamma   90.00
#
_symmetry.space_group_name_H-M   'P 1'
#
loop_
_entity.id
_entity.type
_entity.pdbx_description
1 polymer ?
#
loop_
_entity_poly.entity_id
_entity_poly.type
_entity_poly.pdbx_seq_one_letter_code
_entity_poly.pdbx_strand_id
1 'polypeptide(L)'
;MYADQWETDISMANYFLRRLLLIIPTFLGITLLVFTITRFVPGGPIERMITQAQLAGENNQMQVRSDGVGSSTLSEEQIAELKAFYGFDKPLVESYFIWLGKVMVFDLGVSSRYNEPVWDIIVERFPISIFYGVTTLVLTYAICIPL
;
A
#
# COMPACT_ATOMS: atom_id res chain seq x y z
N MET A 1 -21.87 -4.57 -50.21
CA MET A 1 -22.29 -4.22 -48.84
C MET A 1 -21.46 -5.03 -47.82
N TYR A 2 -20.12 -4.94 -47.86
CA TYR A 2 -19.19 -5.61 -46.95
C TYR A 2 -17.91 -4.78 -46.69
N ALA A 3 -17.79 -3.58 -47.28
CA ALA A 3 -16.60 -2.76 -47.19
C ALA A 3 -16.58 -1.82 -45.97
N ASP A 4 -17.66 -1.70 -45.20
CA ASP A 4 -17.69 -0.84 -44.00
C ASP A 4 -17.21 -1.56 -42.73
N GLN A 5 -17.25 -2.91 -42.69
CA GLN A 5 -16.96 -3.64 -41.45
C GLN A 5 -15.49 -3.50 -41.02
N TRP A 6 -14.54 -3.50 -41.95
CA TRP A 6 -13.11 -3.39 -41.64
C TRP A 6 -12.67 -1.97 -41.22
N GLU A 7 -13.35 -0.92 -41.67
CA GLU A 7 -13.09 0.46 -41.19
C GLU A 7 -13.55 0.64 -39.74
N THR A 8 -14.70 0.04 -39.37
CA THR A 8 -15.19 0.09 -37.99
C THR A 8 -14.25 -0.61 -37.02
N ASP A 9 -13.69 -1.78 -37.38
CA ASP A 9 -12.75 -2.52 -36.53
C ASP A 9 -11.44 -1.76 -36.29
N ILE A 10 -10.88 -1.12 -37.33
CA ILE A 10 -9.66 -0.29 -37.20
C ILE A 10 -9.92 0.91 -36.29
N SER A 11 -11.10 1.53 -36.39
CA SER A 11 -11.48 2.68 -35.54
C SER A 11 -11.67 2.28 -34.06
N MET A 12 -12.31 1.13 -33.80
CA MET A 12 -12.56 0.62 -32.46
C MET A 12 -11.28 0.11 -31.80
N ALA A 13 -10.40 -0.55 -32.55
CA ALA A 13 -9.07 -0.93 -32.09
C ALA A 13 -8.22 0.30 -31.74
N ASN A 14 -8.28 1.37 -32.55
CA ASN A 14 -7.56 2.61 -32.27
C ASN A 14 -8.12 3.37 -31.05
N TYR A 15 -9.45 3.34 -30.85
CA TYR A 15 -10.07 3.84 -29.61
C TYR A 15 -9.63 3.02 -28.40
N PHE A 16 -9.61 1.69 -28.52
CA PHE A 16 -9.18 0.79 -27.46
C PHE A 16 -7.70 0.99 -27.12
N LEU A 17 -6.82 1.15 -28.12
CA LEU A 17 -5.40 1.46 -27.93
C LEU A 17 -5.21 2.82 -27.26
N ARG A 18 -5.93 3.86 -27.70
CA ARG A 18 -5.89 5.18 -27.04
C ARG A 18 -6.32 5.09 -25.58
N ARG A 19 -7.38 4.32 -25.30
CA ARG A 19 -7.90 4.12 -23.95
C ARG A 19 -6.90 3.34 -23.10
N LEU A 20 -6.31 2.27 -23.62
CA LEU A 20 -5.28 1.47 -22.96
C LEU A 20 -4.02 2.30 -22.68
N LEU A 21 -3.60 3.11 -23.63
CA LEU A 21 -2.45 4.01 -23.48
C LEU A 21 -2.73 5.11 -22.45
N LEU A 22 -3.98 5.61 -22.34
CA LEU A 22 -4.42 6.56 -21.32
C LEU A 22 -4.53 5.97 -19.91
N ILE A 23 -4.66 4.64 -19.77
CA ILE A 23 -4.68 3.97 -18.46
C ILE A 23 -3.31 4.12 -17.76
N ILE A 24 -2.21 4.00 -18.49
CA ILE A 24 -0.85 4.09 -17.91
C ILE A 24 -0.59 5.45 -17.22
N PRO A 25 -0.78 6.62 -17.87
CA PRO A 25 -0.54 7.91 -17.23
C PRO A 25 -1.55 8.23 -16.13
N THR A 26 -2.80 7.77 -16.24
CA THR A 26 -3.78 7.95 -15.14
C THR A 26 -3.43 7.09 -13.94
N PHE A 27 -3.03 5.83 -14.14
CA PHE A 27 -2.54 4.95 -13.09
C PHE A 27 -1.29 5.51 -12.41
N LEU A 28 -0.30 5.95 -13.18
CA LEU A 28 0.90 6.59 -12.64
C LEU A 28 0.56 7.87 -11.86
N GLY A 29 -0.33 8.71 -12.40
CA GLY A 29 -0.78 9.93 -11.72
C GLY A 29 -1.46 9.67 -10.38
N ILE A 30 -2.39 8.72 -10.33
CA ILE A 30 -3.11 8.36 -9.09
C ILE A 30 -2.17 7.71 -8.09
N THR A 31 -1.33 6.75 -8.51
CA THR A 31 -0.38 6.08 -7.62
C THR A 31 0.68 7.03 -7.08
N LEU A 32 1.20 7.94 -7.90
CA LEU A 32 2.12 8.99 -7.46
C LEU A 32 1.44 9.89 -6.43
N LEU A 33 0.20 10.30 -6.67
CA LEU A 33 -0.57 11.13 -5.73
C LEU A 33 -0.74 10.41 -4.39
N VAL A 34 -1.15 9.14 -4.39
CA VAL A 34 -1.29 8.32 -3.16
C VAL A 34 0.05 8.18 -2.44
N PHE A 35 1.12 7.85 -3.17
CA PHE A 35 2.48 7.72 -2.61
C PHE A 35 2.98 9.02 -1.98
N THR A 36 2.71 10.14 -2.64
CA THR A 36 3.11 11.46 -2.17
C THR A 36 2.35 11.80 -0.88
N ILE A 37 1.03 11.59 -0.85
CA ILE A 37 0.22 11.80 0.34
C ILE A 37 0.72 10.95 1.51
N THR A 38 0.99 9.65 1.31
CA THR A 38 1.45 8.77 2.40
C THR A 38 2.84 9.14 2.94
N ARG A 39 3.72 9.71 2.11
CA ARG A 39 5.03 10.24 2.53
C ARG A 39 4.93 11.53 3.33
N PHE A 40 3.91 12.35 3.11
CA PHE A 40 3.70 13.62 3.83
C PHE A 40 2.86 13.49 5.10
N VAL A 41 2.23 12.34 5.34
CA VAL A 41 1.47 12.10 6.58
C VAL A 41 2.45 11.97 7.77
N PRO A 42 2.35 12.83 8.80
CA PRO A 42 3.17 12.71 10.01
C PRO A 42 2.79 11.45 10.82
N GLY A 43 3.77 10.78 11.43
CA GLY A 43 3.55 9.53 12.18
C GLY A 43 3.60 8.27 11.31
N GLY A 44 4.51 8.23 10.33
CA GLY A 44 4.71 7.10 9.43
C GLY A 44 5.14 5.80 10.14
N PRO A 45 5.15 4.66 9.43
CA PRO A 45 5.50 3.33 9.97
C PRO A 45 6.78 3.30 10.80
N ILE A 46 7.83 3.95 10.31
CA ILE A 46 9.16 3.98 10.94
C ILE A 46 9.12 4.76 12.25
N GLU A 47 8.43 5.91 12.26
CA GLU A 47 8.32 6.74 13.45
C GLU A 47 7.56 6.00 14.57
N ARG A 48 6.55 5.20 14.18
CA ARG A 48 5.83 4.31 15.11
C ARG A 48 6.70 3.16 15.61
N MET A 49 7.52 2.56 14.75
CA MET A 49 8.44 1.50 15.16
C MET A 49 9.54 2.01 16.10
N ILE A 50 10.10 3.18 15.82
CA ILE A 50 11.11 3.82 16.68
C ILE A 50 10.50 4.20 18.03
N THR A 51 9.33 4.84 18.04
CA THR A 51 8.64 5.22 19.29
C THR A 51 8.22 3.98 20.08
N GLN A 52 7.69 2.93 19.44
CA GLN A 52 7.38 1.66 20.11
C GLN A 52 8.63 0.99 20.69
N ALA A 53 9.74 0.97 19.95
CA ALA A 53 10.98 0.38 20.42
C ALA A 53 11.61 1.18 21.57
N GLN A 54 11.55 2.51 21.53
CA GLN A 54 11.98 3.38 22.62
C GLN A 54 11.14 3.16 23.88
N LEU A 55 9.80 3.06 23.74
CA LEU A 55 8.88 2.76 24.85
C LEU A 55 9.05 1.33 25.40
N ALA A 56 9.39 0.36 24.55
CA ALA A 56 9.71 -1.00 24.98
C ALA A 56 11.03 -1.05 25.79
N GLY A 57 12.01 -0.23 25.41
CA GLY A 57 13.26 -0.04 26.18
C GLY A 57 13.04 0.61 27.55
N GLU A 58 12.01 1.45 27.69
CA GLU A 58 11.64 2.10 28.94
C GLU A 58 11.03 1.13 29.97
N ASN A 59 10.25 0.14 29.53
CA ASN A 59 9.62 -0.85 30.42
C ASN A 59 10.59 -1.89 31.00
N ASN A 60 11.79 -2.04 30.42
CA ASN A 60 12.85 -2.92 30.94
C ASN A 60 13.73 -2.26 32.03
N GLN A 61 13.40 -1.04 32.48
CA GLN A 61 14.16 -0.33 33.51
C GLN A 61 14.08 -0.96 34.92
N MET A 62 13.21 -1.95 35.18
CA MET A 62 13.12 -2.58 36.52
C MET A 62 14.17 -3.66 36.79
N GLN A 63 14.97 -4.08 35.79
CA GLN A 63 15.96 -5.16 35.99
C GLN A 63 17.29 -4.93 35.26
N VAL A 64 17.90 -3.74 35.40
CA VAL A 64 19.32 -3.57 35.03
C VAL A 64 20.05 -2.83 36.15
N ARG A 65 20.54 -3.61 37.12
CA ARG A 65 21.56 -3.16 38.09
C ARG A 65 22.92 -3.28 37.42
N SER A 66 23.65 -2.16 37.38
CA SER A 66 25.11 -2.07 37.43
C SER A 66 25.90 -2.85 36.38
N ASP A 67 26.06 -2.31 35.18
CA ASP A 67 27.40 -2.09 34.60
C ASP A 67 27.32 -1.16 33.38
N GLY A 68 28.28 -0.25 33.25
CA GLY A 68 28.23 0.88 32.32
C GLY A 68 28.26 0.51 30.84
N VAL A 69 27.08 0.38 30.21
CA VAL A 69 26.89 0.52 28.76
C VAL A 69 25.56 1.25 28.53
N GLY A 70 25.63 2.38 27.84
CA GLY A 70 24.56 3.36 27.71
C GLY A 70 23.31 2.84 27.00
N SER A 71 22.16 3.25 27.58
CA SER A 71 20.85 3.44 26.95
C SER A 71 20.42 2.39 25.90
N SER A 72 19.51 1.50 26.31
CA SER A 72 18.68 0.64 25.44
C SER A 72 17.66 1.43 24.60
N THR A 73 18.11 2.53 24.00
CA THR A 73 17.48 3.19 22.85
C THR A 73 18.10 2.56 21.61
N LEU A 74 17.31 2.22 20.59
CA LEU A 74 17.85 1.79 19.28
C LEU A 74 19.05 2.68 18.91
N SER A 75 20.23 2.09 18.66
CA SER A 75 21.41 2.87 18.30
C SER A 75 21.13 3.66 17.03
N GLU A 76 21.74 4.84 16.87
CA GLU A 76 21.53 5.69 15.69
C GLU A 76 21.83 4.94 14.37
N GLU A 77 22.76 3.96 14.42
CA GLU A 77 23.04 3.02 13.32
C GLU A 77 21.85 2.12 12.98
N GLN A 78 21.18 1.53 13.97
CA GLN A 78 20.00 0.67 13.72
C GLN A 78 18.84 1.49 13.14
N ILE A 79 18.69 2.75 13.57
CA ILE A 79 17.69 3.67 13.03
C ILE A 79 18.02 4.02 11.57
N ALA A 80 19.30 4.24 11.24
CA ALA A 80 19.75 4.53 9.89
C ALA A 80 19.57 3.32 8.96
N GLU A 81 19.86 2.11 9.43
CA GLU A 81 19.64 0.86 8.70
C GLU A 81 18.15 0.61 8.43
N LEU A 82 17.28 0.87 9.42
CA LEU A 82 15.83 0.80 9.22
C LEU A 82 15.34 1.81 8.18
N LYS A 83 15.83 3.06 8.23
CA LYS A 83 15.49 4.09 7.24
C LYS A 83 15.92 3.70 5.82
N ALA A 84 17.09 3.08 5.70
CA ALA A 84 17.60 2.55 4.43
C ALA A 84 16.76 1.37 3.91
N PHE A 85 16.38 0.43 4.78
CA PHE A 85 15.55 -0.73 4.43
C PHE A 85 14.18 -0.31 3.87
N TYR A 86 13.56 0.70 4.47
CA TYR A 86 12.28 1.24 4.02
C TYR A 86 12.41 2.28 2.88
N GLY A 87 13.64 2.59 2.44
CA GLY A 87 13.91 3.49 1.31
C GLY A 87 13.48 4.94 1.54
N PHE A 88 13.48 5.40 2.79
CA PHE A 88 13.22 6.80 3.15
C PHE A 88 14.48 7.67 3.10
N ASP A 89 15.65 7.08 2.88
CA ASP A 89 16.91 7.79 2.63
C ASP A 89 17.02 8.34 1.20
N LYS A 90 16.28 7.75 0.26
CA LYS A 90 16.31 8.07 -1.17
C LYS A 90 15.37 9.22 -1.57
N PRO A 91 15.71 9.98 -2.64
CA PRO A 91 14.84 11.02 -3.17
C PRO A 91 13.47 10.45 -3.60
N LEU A 92 12.41 11.27 -3.46
CA LEU A 92 11.00 10.86 -3.62
C LEU A 92 10.72 10.06 -4.91
N VAL A 93 11.33 10.48 -6.02
CA VAL A 93 11.15 9.86 -7.34
C VAL A 93 11.75 8.45 -7.37
N GLU A 94 12.95 8.26 -6.81
CA GLU A 94 13.62 6.96 -6.77
C GLU A 94 12.84 5.99 -5.88
N SER A 95 12.41 6.44 -4.70
CA SER A 95 11.57 5.63 -3.80
C SER A 95 10.26 5.21 -4.46
N TYR A 96 9.63 6.09 -5.25
CA TYR A 96 8.40 5.77 -5.98
C TYR A 96 8.62 4.66 -7.01
N PHE A 97 9.67 4.73 -7.84
CA PHE A 97 9.93 3.69 -8.85
C PHE A 97 10.29 2.34 -8.22
N ILE A 98 11.04 2.34 -7.12
CA ILE A 98 11.36 1.11 -6.36
C ILE A 98 10.07 0.50 -5.80
N TRP A 99 9.23 1.33 -5.15
CA TRP A 99 7.95 0.89 -4.60
C TRP A 99 7.01 0.37 -5.70
N LEU A 100 6.88 1.11 -6.80
CA LEU A 100 6.04 0.73 -7.94
C LEU A 100 6.52 -0.59 -8.55
N GLY A 101 7.83 -0.78 -8.67
CA GLY A 101 8.42 -2.05 -9.14
C GLY A 101 8.02 -3.24 -8.26
N LYS A 102 8.05 -3.09 -6.93
CA LYS A 102 7.58 -4.14 -6.00
C LYS A 102 6.10 -4.44 -6.18
N VAL A 103 5.26 -3.40 -6.24
CA VAL A 103 3.81 -3.54 -6.45
C VAL A 103 3.48 -4.26 -7.76
N MET A 104 4.23 -3.99 -8.83
CA MET A 104 4.05 -4.65 -10.14
C MET A 104 4.38 -6.14 -10.12
N VAL A 105 5.23 -6.60 -9.19
CA VAL A 105 5.55 -8.02 -8.97
C VAL A 105 4.62 -8.64 -7.91
N PHE A 106 3.53 -7.95 -7.55
CA PHE A 106 2.59 -8.31 -6.48
C PHE A 106 3.22 -8.37 -5.08
N ASP A 107 4.38 -7.75 -4.89
CA ASP A 107 4.94 -7.53 -3.56
C ASP A 107 4.37 -6.24 -2.97
N LEU A 108 3.29 -6.42 -2.20
CA LEU A 108 2.62 -5.33 -1.45
C LEU A 108 3.35 -4.97 -0.15
N GLY A 109 4.39 -5.73 0.21
CA GLY A 109 5.12 -5.58 1.46
C GLY A 109 4.35 -6.05 2.70
N VAL A 110 4.88 -5.65 3.85
CA VAL A 110 4.35 -5.98 5.18
C VAL A 110 3.54 -4.83 5.76
N SER A 111 2.45 -5.17 6.44
CA SER A 111 1.61 -4.21 7.13
C SER A 111 2.34 -3.60 8.33
N SER A 112 2.47 -2.28 8.33
CA SER A 112 3.03 -1.55 9.48
C SER A 112 2.22 -1.72 10.77
N ARG A 113 0.94 -2.11 10.69
CA ARG A 113 0.06 -2.26 11.85
C ARG A 113 0.03 -3.69 12.39
N TYR A 114 -0.04 -4.66 11.50
CA TYR A 114 -0.26 -6.07 11.84
C TYR A 114 1.01 -6.91 11.70
N ASN A 115 2.09 -6.35 11.13
CA ASN A 115 3.37 -7.02 10.88
C ASN A 115 3.25 -8.32 10.05
N GLU A 116 2.21 -8.39 9.22
CA GLU A 116 1.89 -9.51 8.33
C GLU A 116 1.90 -9.04 6.86
N PRO A 117 2.12 -9.93 5.89
CA PRO A 117 2.03 -9.60 4.48
C PRO A 117 0.67 -8.98 4.14
N VAL A 118 0.67 -7.86 3.41
CA VAL A 118 -0.57 -7.15 3.07
C VAL A 118 -1.52 -8.02 2.24
N TRP A 119 -0.98 -8.92 1.41
CA TRP A 119 -1.75 -9.87 0.63
C TRP A 119 -2.65 -10.76 1.51
N ASP A 120 -2.12 -11.30 2.60
CA ASP A 120 -2.85 -12.20 3.48
C ASP A 120 -4.01 -11.48 4.17
N ILE A 121 -3.76 -10.24 4.60
CA ILE A 121 -4.78 -9.36 5.20
C ILE A 121 -5.92 -9.06 4.20
N ILE A 122 -5.59 -8.85 2.92
CA ILE A 122 -6.59 -8.61 1.88
C ILE A 122 -7.46 -9.85 1.69
N VAL A 123 -6.83 -11.03 1.57
CA VAL A 123 -7.55 -12.30 1.38
C VAL A 123 -8.44 -12.63 2.58
N GLU A 124 -7.96 -12.37 3.81
CA GLU A 124 -8.74 -12.58 5.03
C GLU A 124 -10.02 -11.72 5.05
N ARG A 125 -9.96 -10.50 4.52
CA ARG A 125 -11.10 -9.55 4.50
C ARG A 125 -12.03 -9.71 3.29
N PHE A 126 -11.56 -10.41 2.26
CA PHE A 126 -12.31 -10.65 1.03
C PHE A 126 -13.68 -11.35 1.24
N PRO A 127 -13.79 -12.46 1.99
CA PRO A 127 -15.07 -13.15 2.17
C PRO A 127 -16.10 -12.30 2.93
N ILE A 128 -15.64 -11.48 3.88
CA ILE A 128 -16.50 -10.57 4.65
C ILE A 128 -17.13 -9.53 3.72
N SER A 129 -16.33 -8.94 2.83
CA SER A 129 -16.80 -7.94 1.86
C SER A 129 -17.82 -8.54 0.88
N ILE A 130 -17.57 -9.76 0.39
CA ILE A 130 -18.51 -10.48 -0.47
C ILE A 130 -19.81 -10.77 0.27
N PHE A 131 -19.72 -11.24 1.51
CA PHE A 131 -20.90 -11.55 2.31
C PHE A 131 -21.83 -10.33 2.45
N TYR A 132 -21.27 -9.18 2.84
CA TYR A 132 -22.04 -7.94 2.93
C TYR A 132 -22.56 -7.49 1.56
N GLY A 133 -21.72 -7.50 0.52
CA GLY A 133 -22.12 -7.08 -0.83
C GLY A 133 -23.28 -7.90 -1.39
N VAL A 134 -23.20 -9.23 -1.29
CA VAL A 134 -24.26 -10.15 -1.73
C VAL A 134 -25.52 -9.98 -0.88
N THR A 135 -25.38 -9.91 0.45
CA THR A 135 -26.54 -9.72 1.34
C THR A 135 -27.26 -8.40 1.04
N THR A 136 -26.53 -7.30 0.88
CA THR A 136 -27.09 -6.00 0.50
C THR A 136 -27.75 -6.06 -0.87
N LEU A 137 -27.15 -6.74 -1.86
CA LEU A 137 -27.75 -6.91 -3.18
C LEU A 137 -29.08 -7.65 -3.09
N VAL A 138 -29.13 -8.79 -2.38
CA VAL A 138 -30.37 -9.57 -2.22
C VAL A 138 -31.45 -8.75 -1.52
N LEU A 139 -31.13 -8.08 -0.41
CA LEU A 139 -32.11 -7.26 0.32
C LEU A 139 -32.63 -6.10 -0.53
N THR A 140 -31.75 -5.43 -1.28
CA THR A 140 -32.13 -4.32 -2.15
C THR A 140 -33.13 -4.78 -3.20
N TYR A 141 -32.85 -5.87 -3.91
CA TYR A 141 -33.77 -6.38 -4.93
C TYR A 141 -35.06 -6.93 -4.32
N ALA A 142 -34.98 -7.61 -3.19
CA ALA A 142 -36.16 -8.15 -2.51
C ALA A 142 -37.12 -7.05 -2.03
N ILE A 143 -36.62 -5.88 -1.64
CA ILE A 143 -37.44 -4.75 -1.18
C ILE A 143 -37.87 -3.87 -2.34
N CYS A 144 -36.99 -3.56 -3.29
CA CYS A 144 -37.27 -2.61 -4.37
C CYS A 144 -38.10 -3.18 -5.52
N ILE A 145 -38.12 -4.49 -5.75
CA ILE A 145 -39.00 -5.09 -6.77
C ILE A 145 -40.50 -5.01 -6.40
N PRO A 146 -40.93 -5.32 -5.16
CA PRO A 146 -42.35 -5.31 -4.79
C PRO A 146 -42.91 -3.92 -4.41
N LEU A 147 -42.06 -2.91 -4.24
CA LEU A 147 -42.41 -1.56 -3.78
C LEU A 147 -42.60 -0.62 -4.98
#